data_AF-A0A0Q4L905-F1
#
_entry.id   AF-A0A0Q4L905-F1
#
_cell.length_a   1.000
_cell.length_b   1.000
_cell.length_c   1.000
_cell.angle_alpha   90.00
_cell.angle_beta   90.00
_cell.angle_gamma   90.00
#
_symmetry.space_group_name_H-M   'P 1'
#
loop_
_entity.id
_entity.type
_entity.pdbx_description
1 polymer ?
#
loop_
_entity_poly.entity_id
_entity_poly.type
_entity_poly.pdbx_seq_one_letter_code
_entity_poly.pdbx_strand_id
1 'polypeptide(L)'
;MNVFQLQYHKSSVLVATLAGVPTIGALLMFIMLYHLPINTSFWLISMLITTFLLIMILVLRWIIKTQIFVPCTVSIEQEQMKLEITENNLFYNKRNFSALWENILSIEEKFSIQHGNYSYTVIFTAPYFKANFSMKEHYEDEAENFFSLLRSYQENKKISNIHQQKQITKDFHDRLASN
;
A
#
# COMPACT_ATOMS: atom_id res chain seq x y z
N MET A 1 -12.19 16.46 14.23
CA MET A 1 -11.99 15.76 12.95
C MET A 1 -10.52 15.97 12.61
N ASN A 2 -9.73 14.91 12.61
CA ASN A 2 -8.30 15.02 12.35
C ASN A 2 -8.04 14.56 10.92
N VAL A 3 -7.26 15.34 10.17
CA VAL A 3 -6.96 15.12 8.76
C VAL A 3 -5.44 15.02 8.63
N PHE A 4 -4.97 13.98 7.93
CA PHE A 4 -3.54 13.64 7.82
C PHE A 4 -3.15 13.47 6.36
N GLN A 5 -1.99 14.02 5.98
CA GLN A 5 -1.41 13.77 4.66
C GLN A 5 -0.43 12.61 4.67
N LEU A 6 -0.69 11.61 3.83
CA LEU A 6 0.07 10.36 3.78
C LEU A 6 0.35 9.95 2.35
N GLN A 7 1.15 8.90 2.19
CA GLN A 7 1.29 8.16 0.94
C GLN A 7 0.54 6.84 1.04
N TYR A 8 -0.25 6.54 0.02
CA TYR A 8 -0.99 5.30 -0.11
C TYR A 8 -0.43 4.46 -1.26
N HIS A 9 -0.31 3.14 -1.04
CA HIS A 9 -0.01 2.22 -2.12
C HIS A 9 -0.70 0.86 -1.97
N LYS A 10 -1.01 0.22 -3.10
CA LYS A 10 -1.47 -1.17 -3.17
C LYS A 10 -0.31 -2.09 -3.56
N SER A 11 -0.08 -3.13 -2.77
CA SER A 11 0.95 -4.14 -3.07
C SER A 11 0.68 -4.87 -4.39
N SER A 12 -0.59 -5.06 -4.78
CA SER A 12 -0.94 -5.66 -6.07
C SER A 12 -0.55 -4.79 -7.27
N VAL A 13 -0.66 -3.47 -7.15
CA VAL A 13 -0.25 -2.52 -8.21
C VAL A 13 1.28 -2.51 -8.35
N LEU A 14 2.00 -2.62 -7.22
CA LEU A 14 3.46 -2.74 -7.22
C LEU A 14 3.91 -3.99 -7.99
N VAL A 15 3.35 -5.15 -7.65
CA VAL A 15 3.70 -6.43 -8.31
C VAL A 15 3.30 -6.42 -9.78
N ALA A 16 2.09 -5.96 -10.11
CA ALA A 16 1.62 -5.89 -11.49
C ALA A 16 2.51 -4.98 -12.35
N THR A 17 2.97 -3.85 -11.81
CA THR A 17 3.88 -2.94 -12.51
C THR A 17 5.27 -3.54 -12.67
N LEU A 18 5.80 -4.15 -11.61
CA LEU A 18 7.13 -4.76 -11.60
C LEU A 18 7.23 -5.95 -12.56
N ALA A 19 6.16 -6.70 -12.76
CA ALA A 19 6.10 -7.76 -13.77
C ALA A 19 5.75 -7.22 -15.16
N GLY A 20 4.72 -6.37 -15.25
CA GLY A 20 4.16 -5.93 -16.53
C GLY A 20 5.10 -5.03 -17.34
N VAL A 21 5.79 -4.08 -16.69
CA VAL A 21 6.69 -3.16 -17.39
C VAL A 21 7.85 -3.91 -18.06
N PRO A 22 8.59 -4.81 -17.37
CA PRO A 22 9.57 -5.70 -18.01
C PRO A 22 9.03 -6.54 -19.15
N THR A 23 7.84 -7.14 -19.00
CA THR A 23 7.28 -8.00 -20.05
C THR A 23 6.95 -7.19 -21.31
N ILE A 24 6.29 -6.03 -21.17
CA ILE A 24 5.95 -5.16 -22.29
C ILE A 24 7.22 -4.59 -22.94
N GLY A 25 8.19 -4.16 -22.12
CA GLY A 25 9.48 -3.67 -22.61
C GLY A 25 10.24 -4.74 -23.39
N ALA A 26 10.31 -5.96 -22.88
CA ALA A 26 10.95 -7.08 -23.57
C ALA A 26 10.27 -7.38 -24.91
N LEU A 27 8.93 -7.41 -24.96
CA LEU A 27 8.18 -7.60 -26.20
C LEU A 27 8.49 -6.51 -27.24
N LEU A 28 8.49 -5.24 -26.82
CA LEU A 28 8.85 -4.12 -27.70
C LEU A 28 10.27 -4.24 -28.23
N MET A 29 11.22 -4.62 -27.37
CA MET A 29 12.61 -4.85 -27.75
C MET A 29 12.73 -5.97 -28.78
N PHE A 30 12.03 -7.09 -28.59
CA PHE A 30 12.01 -8.20 -29.55
C PHE A 30 11.45 -7.76 -30.91
N ILE A 31 10.37 -6.97 -30.92
CA ILE A 31 9.79 -6.44 -32.16
C ILE A 31 10.80 -5.55 -32.89
N MET A 32 11.49 -4.66 -32.16
CA MET A 32 12.53 -3.81 -32.77
C MET A 32 13.69 -4.63 -33.33
N LEU A 33 14.18 -5.63 -32.59
CA LEU A 33 15.27 -6.49 -33.03
C LEU A 33 14.87 -7.34 -34.24
N TYR A 34 13.62 -7.78 -34.33
CA TYR A 34 13.11 -8.54 -35.47
C TYR A 34 13.10 -7.73 -36.77
N HIS A 35 12.86 -6.42 -36.69
CA HIS A 35 12.86 -5.53 -37.85
C HIS A 35 14.25 -4.98 -38.22
N LEU A 36 15.28 -5.31 -37.44
CA LEU A 36 16.63 -4.83 -37.67
C LEU A 36 17.26 -5.56 -38.87
N PRO A 37 17.90 -4.87 -39.82
CA PRO A 37 18.54 -5.53 -40.96
C PRO A 37 19.67 -6.46 -40.50
N ILE A 38 19.80 -7.61 -41.16
CA ILE A 38 20.77 -8.68 -40.82
C ILE A 38 22.23 -8.18 -40.82
N ASN A 39 22.53 -7.16 -41.61
CA ASN A 39 23.87 -6.58 -41.72
C ASN A 39 24.17 -5.51 -40.65
N THR A 40 23.33 -5.37 -39.62
CA THR A 40 23.56 -4.38 -38.57
C THR A 40 24.79 -4.74 -37.74
N SER A 41 25.69 -3.77 -37.56
CA SER A 41 26.89 -3.96 -36.74
C SER A 41 26.53 -4.36 -35.31
N PHE A 42 27.26 -5.33 -34.76
CA PHE A 42 27.09 -5.81 -33.39
C PHE A 42 27.15 -4.66 -32.36
N TRP A 43 28.00 -3.67 -32.59
CA TRP A 43 28.13 -2.53 -31.69
C TRP A 43 26.85 -1.68 -31.63
N LEU A 44 26.17 -1.50 -32.77
CA LEU A 44 24.88 -0.80 -32.83
C LEU A 44 23.78 -1.58 -32.10
N ILE A 45 23.76 -2.91 -32.24
CA ILE A 45 22.81 -3.77 -31.53
C ILE A 45 23.04 -3.65 -30.01
N SER A 46 24.29 -3.70 -29.56
CA SER A 46 24.65 -3.57 -28.14
C SER A 46 24.28 -2.21 -27.56
N MET A 47 24.55 -1.12 -28.30
CA MET A 47 24.15 0.24 -27.91
C MET A 47 22.63 0.39 -27.82
N LEU A 48 21.88 -0.21 -28.76
CA LEU A 48 20.42 -0.18 -28.74
C LEU A 48 19.86 -0.89 -27.50
N ILE A 49 20.33 -2.11 -27.21
CA ILE A 49 19.89 -2.89 -26.05
C ILE A 49 20.21 -2.17 -24.75
N THR A 50 21.43 -1.66 -24.58
CA THR A 50 21.84 -0.95 -23.35
C THR A 50 21.04 0.33 -23.14
N THR A 51 20.82 1.12 -24.19
CA THR A 51 19.98 2.32 -24.14
C THR A 51 18.53 1.97 -23.80
N PHE A 52 17.98 0.91 -24.38
CA PHE A 52 16.63 0.45 -24.10
C PHE A 52 16.46 0.01 -22.63
N LEU A 53 17.42 -0.75 -22.10
CA LEU A 53 17.43 -1.15 -20.69
C LEU A 53 17.50 0.07 -19.75
N LEU A 54 18.33 1.07 -20.09
CA LEU A 54 18.40 2.31 -19.31
C LEU A 54 17.06 3.03 -19.28
N ILE A 55 16.42 3.20 -20.45
CA ILE A 55 15.09 3.82 -20.56
C ILE A 55 14.07 3.04 -19.74
N MET A 56 14.08 1.71 -19.81
CA MET A 56 13.19 0.86 -19.02
C MET A 56 13.33 1.07 -17.51
N ILE A 57 14.57 1.17 -17.00
CA ILE A 57 14.82 1.43 -15.58
C ILE A 57 14.28 2.80 -15.19
N LEU A 58 14.51 3.83 -16.02
CA LEU A 58 14.01 5.18 -15.77
C LEU A 58 12.47 5.23 -15.77
N VAL A 59 11.82 4.57 -16.74
CA VAL A 59 10.36 4.47 -16.83
C VAL A 59 9.82 3.73 -15.61
N LEU A 60 10.41 2.59 -15.22
CA LEU A 60 9.97 1.84 -14.06
C LEU A 60 10.09 2.69 -12.78
N ARG A 61 11.22 3.39 -12.60
CA ARG A 61 11.42 4.29 -11.45
C ARG A 61 10.41 5.43 -11.45
N TRP A 62 10.10 5.99 -12.61
CA TRP A 62 9.08 7.04 -12.76
C TRP A 62 7.67 6.53 -12.41
N ILE A 63 7.27 5.36 -12.91
CA ILE A 63 5.98 4.74 -12.61
C ILE A 63 5.89 4.42 -11.12
N ILE A 64 6.95 3.87 -10.51
CA ILE A 64 6.95 3.60 -9.06
C ILE A 64 6.70 4.89 -8.28
N LYS A 65 7.44 5.96 -8.58
CA LYS A 65 7.34 7.22 -7.85
C LYS A 65 6.00 7.95 -8.04
N THR A 66 5.44 7.92 -9.25
CA THR A 66 4.26 8.74 -9.60
C THR A 66 2.95 7.96 -9.57
N GLN A 67 3.00 6.66 -9.89
CA GLN A 67 1.80 5.87 -10.11
C GLN A 67 1.57 4.80 -9.03
N ILE A 68 2.57 4.40 -8.25
CA ILE A 68 2.38 3.35 -7.22
C ILE A 68 2.15 3.97 -5.85
N PHE A 69 3.01 4.91 -5.45
CA PHE A 69 2.86 5.70 -4.23
C PHE A 69 2.11 6.97 -4.56
N VAL A 70 0.87 7.08 -4.09
CA VAL A 70 0.04 8.26 -4.32
C VAL A 70 -0.14 9.07 -3.05
N PRO A 71 -0.09 10.40 -3.13
CA PRO A 71 -0.49 11.24 -2.02
C PRO A 71 -1.98 11.00 -1.72
N CYS A 72 -2.28 10.79 -0.45
CA CYS A 72 -3.64 10.68 0.04
C CYS A 72 -3.84 11.52 1.29
N THR A 73 -5.08 11.89 1.50
CA THR A 73 -5.55 12.54 2.71
C THR A 73 -6.41 11.53 3.47
N VAL A 74 -6.11 11.35 4.75
CA VAL A 74 -6.87 10.46 5.62
C VAL A 74 -7.54 11.28 6.69
N SER A 75 -8.87 11.23 6.77
CA SER A 75 -9.63 11.86 7.84
C SER A 75 -10.14 10.81 8.82
N ILE A 76 -9.85 11.00 10.09
CA ILE A 76 -10.35 10.18 11.19
C ILE A 76 -11.52 10.90 11.86
N GLU A 77 -12.66 10.23 11.88
CA GLU A 77 -13.86 10.57 12.65
C GLU A 77 -14.09 9.52 13.76
N GLN A 78 -15.01 9.80 14.68
CA GLN A 78 -15.27 8.93 15.84
C GLN A 78 -15.65 7.49 15.44
N GLU A 79 -16.42 7.33 14.36
CA GLU A 79 -16.95 6.02 13.95
C GLU A 79 -16.33 5.49 12.64
N GLN A 80 -15.66 6.36 11.87
CA GLN A 80 -15.15 6.01 10.55
C GLN A 80 -13.79 6.63 10.23
N MET A 81 -13.10 5.97 9.32
CA MET A 81 -11.90 6.42 8.64
C MET A 81 -12.26 6.67 7.17
N LYS A 82 -11.93 7.86 6.67
CA LYS A 82 -12.05 8.18 5.24
C LYS A 82 -10.66 8.42 4.65
N LEU A 83 -10.50 7.98 3.43
CA LEU A 83 -9.29 8.11 2.61
C LEU A 83 -9.68 8.73 1.28
N GLU A 84 -8.96 9.77 0.89
CA GLU A 84 -9.12 10.47 -0.36
C GLU A 84 -7.77 10.55 -1.07
N ILE A 85 -7.71 10.06 -2.32
CA ILE A 85 -6.54 10.16 -3.17
C ILE A 85 -6.57 11.52 -3.87
N THR A 86 -5.56 12.35 -3.61
CA THR A 86 -5.54 13.77 -4.02
C THR A 86 -5.23 13.95 -5.50
N GLU A 87 -4.52 13.01 -6.12
CA GLU A 87 -4.04 13.13 -7.50
C GLU A 87 -4.67 12.09 -8.45
N ASN A 88 -4.78 12.46 -9.73
CA ASN A 88 -5.17 11.53 -10.78
C ASN A 88 -4.11 10.44 -10.93
N ASN A 89 -4.54 9.18 -10.86
CA ASN A 89 -3.67 8.03 -11.07
C ASN A 89 -4.35 6.98 -11.95
N LEU A 90 -3.57 6.33 -12.81
CA LEU A 90 -4.05 5.34 -13.77
C LEU A 90 -4.45 4.00 -13.12
N PHE A 91 -3.88 3.65 -11.97
CA PHE A 91 -4.10 2.36 -11.30
C PHE A 91 -5.16 2.41 -10.18
N TYR A 92 -5.66 3.60 -9.82
CA TYR A 92 -6.62 3.78 -8.73
C TYR A 92 -7.94 4.35 -9.24
N ASN A 93 -8.87 3.46 -9.60
CA ASN A 93 -10.20 3.86 -10.08
C ASN A 93 -11.08 4.47 -8.98
N LYS A 94 -10.97 3.98 -7.74
CA LYS A 94 -11.66 4.54 -6.57
C LYS A 94 -10.76 5.53 -5.85
N ARG A 95 -11.17 6.81 -5.84
CA ARG A 95 -10.42 7.91 -5.19
C ARG A 95 -10.81 8.12 -3.74
N ASN A 96 -12.07 7.87 -3.43
CA ASN A 96 -12.62 8.06 -2.10
C ASN A 96 -13.00 6.70 -1.53
N PHE A 97 -12.57 6.48 -0.31
CA PHE A 97 -12.84 5.27 0.44
C PHE A 97 -13.25 5.64 1.86
N SER A 98 -14.28 4.99 2.38
CA SER A 98 -14.72 5.15 3.77
C SER A 98 -14.96 3.78 4.38
N ALA A 99 -14.41 3.55 5.57
CA ALA A 99 -14.70 2.37 6.37
C ALA A 99 -15.02 2.77 7.81
N LEU A 100 -15.97 2.07 8.39
CA LEU A 100 -16.17 2.06 9.83
C LEU A 100 -14.98 1.39 10.51
N TRP A 101 -14.67 1.85 11.71
CA TRP A 101 -13.63 1.26 12.55
C TRP A 101 -13.85 -0.24 12.81
N GLU A 102 -15.11 -0.66 12.95
CA GLU A 102 -15.53 -2.06 13.12
C GLU A 102 -15.10 -2.96 11.95
N ASN A 103 -14.99 -2.39 10.75
CA ASN A 103 -14.60 -3.09 9.54
C ASN A 103 -13.09 -3.22 9.37
N ILE A 104 -12.28 -2.77 10.34
CA ILE A 104 -10.84 -3.01 10.33
C ILE A 104 -10.59 -4.41 10.88
N LEU A 105 -10.06 -5.32 10.05
CA LEU A 105 -9.65 -6.65 10.48
C LEU A 105 -8.40 -6.56 11.37
N SER A 106 -7.34 -5.96 10.84
CA SER A 106 -6.03 -5.87 11.48
C SER A 106 -5.27 -4.63 11.02
N ILE A 107 -4.32 -4.23 11.87
CA ILE A 107 -3.34 -3.19 11.61
C ILE A 107 -1.97 -3.84 11.81
N GLU A 108 -1.14 -3.84 10.77
CA GLU A 108 0.23 -4.36 10.79
C GLU A 108 1.21 -3.20 10.63
N GLU A 109 2.16 -3.12 11.55
CA GLU A 109 3.28 -2.19 11.44
C GLU A 109 4.47 -2.87 10.77
N LYS A 110 5.14 -2.16 9.86
CA LYS A 110 6.34 -2.61 9.18
C LYS A 110 7.40 -1.52 9.21
N PHE A 111 8.51 -1.81 9.89
CA PHE A 111 9.70 -0.97 9.88
C PHE A 111 10.61 -1.37 8.72
N SER A 112 10.99 -0.40 7.87
CA SER A 112 11.97 -0.62 6.82
C SER A 112 13.36 -0.22 7.31
N ILE A 113 14.22 -1.21 7.56
CA ILE A 113 15.63 -0.99 7.96
C ILE A 113 16.40 -0.19 6.90
N GLN A 114 16.07 -0.38 5.62
CA GLN A 114 16.74 0.30 4.50
C GLN A 114 16.38 1.78 4.38
N HIS A 115 15.20 2.17 4.83
CA HIS A 115 14.69 3.54 4.69
C HIS A 115 14.54 4.27 6.03
N GLY A 116 14.77 3.58 7.16
CA GLY A 116 14.61 4.14 8.50
C GLY A 116 13.16 4.53 8.84
N ASN A 117 12.19 4.11 8.03
CA ASN A 117 10.82 4.62 8.07
C ASN A 117 9.81 3.52 8.41
N TYR A 118 8.76 3.93 9.11
CA TYR A 118 7.61 3.09 9.42
C TYR A 118 6.58 3.14 8.29
N SER A 119 5.93 2.00 8.06
CA SER A 119 4.77 1.87 7.18
C SER A 119 3.70 1.05 7.89
N TYR A 120 2.45 1.44 7.70
CA TYR A 120 1.30 0.82 8.35
C TYR A 120 0.39 0.22 7.32
N THR A 121 -0.01 -1.00 7.57
CA THR A 121 -0.89 -1.75 6.72
C THR A 121 -2.21 -1.94 7.46
N VAL A 122 -3.30 -1.41 6.92
CA VAL A 122 -4.65 -1.59 7.45
C VAL A 122 -5.41 -2.55 6.53
N ILE A 123 -5.90 -3.65 7.10
CA ILE A 123 -6.69 -4.65 6.38
C ILE A 123 -8.15 -4.45 6.78
N PHE A 124 -9.02 -4.28 5.80
CA PHE A 124 -10.45 -4.09 6.01
C PHE A 124 -11.23 -5.36 5.64
N THR A 125 -12.34 -5.63 6.33
CA THR A 125 -13.23 -6.78 6.09
C THR A 125 -14.33 -6.46 5.08
N ALA A 126 -14.86 -5.23 5.09
CA ALA A 126 -16.00 -4.83 4.28
C ALA A 126 -15.88 -3.39 3.75
N PRO A 127 -15.63 -3.19 2.43
CA PRO A 127 -15.20 -4.21 1.47
C PRO A 127 -13.81 -4.75 1.84
N TYR A 128 -13.49 -5.98 1.44
CA TYR A 128 -12.15 -6.53 1.68
C TYR A 128 -11.12 -5.80 0.81
N PHE A 129 -10.22 -5.05 1.45
CA PHE A 129 -9.05 -4.48 0.79
C PHE A 129 -7.93 -4.19 1.80
N LYS A 130 -6.71 -4.07 1.26
CA LYS A 130 -5.50 -3.79 2.02
C LYS A 130 -5.03 -2.38 1.66
N ALA A 131 -4.86 -1.54 2.66
CA ALA A 131 -4.30 -0.21 2.52
C ALA A 131 -2.92 -0.14 3.17
N ASN A 132 -1.91 0.24 2.41
CA ASN A 132 -0.59 0.52 2.97
C ASN A 132 -0.39 2.03 3.00
N PHE A 133 -0.09 2.54 4.18
CA PHE A 133 0.21 3.92 4.48
C PHE A 133 1.69 4.07 4.77
N SER A 134 2.31 5.05 4.15
CA SER A 134 3.65 5.51 4.45
C SER A 134 3.64 7.02 4.64
N MET A 135 4.69 7.52 5.28
CA MET A 135 4.92 8.94 5.41
C MET A 135 5.05 9.61 4.04
N LYS A 136 4.48 10.80 3.90
CA LYS A 136 4.74 11.70 2.76
C LYS A 136 5.93 12.59 3.12
N GLU A 137 6.83 12.80 2.15
CA GLU A 137 8.00 13.68 2.32
C GLU A 137 7.56 15.06 2.83
N HIS A 138 8.20 15.55 3.90
CA HIS A 138 7.87 16.80 4.62
C HIS A 138 6.59 16.77 5.48
N TYR A 139 6.01 15.60 5.72
CA TYR A 139 4.84 15.39 6.59
C TYR A 139 5.10 14.31 7.65
N GLU A 140 6.33 14.27 8.17
CA GLU A 140 6.82 13.31 9.18
C GLU A 140 5.93 13.32 10.44
N ASP A 141 5.69 14.51 11.00
CA ASP A 141 4.94 14.69 12.25
C ASP A 141 3.47 14.30 12.10
N GLU A 142 2.86 14.61 10.94
CA GLU A 142 1.49 14.20 10.63
C GLU A 142 1.37 12.68 10.52
N ALA A 143 2.37 12.03 9.91
CA ALA A 143 2.39 10.58 9.80
C ALA A 143 2.53 9.90 11.17
N GLU A 144 3.41 10.39 12.06
CA GLU A 144 3.55 9.82 13.40
C GLU A 144 2.29 10.04 14.25
N ASN A 145 1.64 11.19 14.13
CA ASN A 145 0.35 11.43 14.79
C ASN A 145 -0.74 10.46 14.31
N PHE A 146 -0.79 10.19 13.01
CA PHE A 146 -1.71 9.20 12.47
C PHE A 146 -1.37 7.77 12.92
N PHE A 147 -0.10 7.40 12.93
CA PHE A 147 0.36 6.08 13.35
C PHE A 147 0.13 5.82 14.83
N SER A 148 0.36 6.81 15.69
CA SER A 148 0.04 6.71 17.12
C SER A 148 -1.45 6.47 17.36
N LEU A 149 -2.33 7.14 16.61
CA LEU A 149 -3.78 6.90 16.67
C LEU A 149 -4.14 5.47 16.26
N LEU A 150 -3.52 4.93 15.20
CA LEU A 150 -3.73 3.54 14.78
C LEU A 150 -3.27 2.54 15.85
N ARG A 151 -2.12 2.80 16.51
CA ARG A 151 -1.63 1.96 17.63
C ARG A 151 -2.63 1.98 18.79
N SER A 152 -3.08 3.16 19.22
CA SER A 152 -4.07 3.29 20.30
C SER A 152 -5.37 2.56 19.97
N TYR A 153 -5.84 2.65 18.72
CA TYR A 153 -7.03 1.91 18.28
C TYR A 153 -6.82 0.39 18.34
N GLN A 154 -5.66 -0.10 17.88
CA GLN A 154 -5.32 -1.52 17.92
C GLN A 154 -5.25 -2.06 19.35
N GLU A 155 -4.68 -1.30 20.28
CA GLU A 155 -4.61 -1.66 21.70
C GLU A 155 -5.99 -1.73 22.34
N ASN A 156 -6.84 -0.73 22.10
CA ASN A 156 -8.22 -0.72 22.60
C ASN A 156 -9.02 -1.92 22.08
N LYS A 157 -8.87 -2.27 20.80
CA LYS A 157 -9.52 -3.45 20.21
C LYS A 157 -9.03 -4.75 20.85
N LYS A 158 -7.72 -4.89 21.10
CA LYS A 158 -7.16 -6.05 21.82
C LYS A 158 -7.72 -6.16 23.23
N ILE A 159 -7.78 -5.07 23.98
CA ILE A 159 -8.32 -5.03 25.36
C ILE A 159 -9.80 -5.42 25.39
N SER A 160 -10.60 -4.91 24.45
CA SER A 160 -12.01 -5.26 24.31
C SER A 160 -12.22 -6.75 24.06
N ASN A 161 -11.45 -7.33 23.12
CA ASN A 161 -11.53 -8.75 22.81
C ASN A 161 -11.15 -9.63 24.02
N ILE A 162 -10.13 -9.24 24.78
CA ILE A 162 -9.72 -9.94 26.01
C ILE A 162 -10.84 -9.91 27.06
N HIS A 163 -11.52 -8.76 27.23
CA HIS A 163 -12.62 -8.64 28.18
C HIS A 163 -13.82 -9.51 27.79
N GLN A 164 -14.20 -9.53 26.51
CA GLN A 164 -15.26 -10.38 26.00
C GLN A 164 -14.95 -11.87 26.23
N GLN A 165 -13.71 -12.29 25.95
CA GLN A 165 -13.29 -13.68 26.16
C GLN A 165 -13.34 -14.06 27.64
N LYS A 166 -12.92 -13.18 28.56
CA LYS A 166 -13.03 -13.40 30.01
C LYS A 166 -14.49 -13.52 30.47
N GLN A 167 -15.40 -12.71 29.93
CA GLN A 167 -16.82 -12.80 30.26
C GLN A 167 -17.45 -14.12 29.78
N ILE A 168 -17.10 -14.58 28.58
CA ILE A 168 -17.59 -15.86 28.05
C ILE A 168 -17.09 -17.03 28.90
N THR A 169 -15.80 -17.04 29.27
CA THR A 169 -15.24 -18.08 30.13
C THR A 169 -15.90 -18.09 31.51
N LYS A 170 -16.20 -16.90 32.06
CA LYS A 170 -16.89 -16.78 33.34
C LYS A 170 -18.33 -17.29 33.27
N ASP A 171 -19.12 -16.89 32.27
CA ASP A 171 -20.50 -17.36 32.06
C ASP A 171 -20.54 -18.89 31.83
N PHE A 172 -19.57 -19.43 31.09
CA PHE A 172 -19.44 -20.88 30.92
C PHE A 172 -19.14 -21.61 32.24
N HIS A 173 -18.26 -21.05 33.08
CA HIS A 173 -17.91 -21.66 34.35
C HIS A 173 -19.05 -21.56 35.37
N ASP A 174 -19.76 -20.43 35.41
CA ASP A 174 -20.92 -20.20 36.26
C ASP A 174 -22.07 -21.17 35.90
N ARG A 175 -22.28 -21.46 34.60
CA ARG A 175 -23.27 -22.46 34.14
C ARG A 175 -22.88 -23.91 34.46
N LEU A 176 -21.59 -24.22 34.54
CA LEU A 176 -21.11 -25.55 34.95
C LEU A 176 -21.20 -25.75 36.47
N ALA A 177 -21.08 -24.68 37.26
CA ALA A 177 -21.19 -24.73 38.72
C ALA A 177 -22.64 -24.74 39.23
N SER A 178 -23.62 -24.43 38.38
CA SER A 178 -25.05 -24.41 38.71
C SER A 178 -25.81 -25.71 38.36
N ASN A 179 -25.12 -26.74 37.86
CA ASN A 179 -25.64 -28.09 37.59
C ASN A 179 -25.02 -29.10 38.54
#